data_AF-A0A3R7LKS4-F1
#
_entry.id   AF-A0A3R7LKS4-F1
#
_cell.length_a   1.000
_cell.length_b   1.000
_cell.length_c   1.000
_cell.angle_alpha   90.00
_cell.angle_beta   90.00
_cell.angle_gamma   90.00
#
_symmetry.space_group_name_H-M   'P 1'
#
loop_
_entity.id
_entity.type
_entity.pdbx_description
1 polymer ?
#
loop_
_entity_poly.entity_id
_entity_poly.type
_entity_poly.pdbx_seq_one_letter_code
_entity_poly.pdbx_strand_id
1 'polypeptide(L)'
;MLRLSRPHKTALPKLINEVRRTPAYLRHAPPSLYVTCDFEKAARHTTLLVDASVEGEPPLTNGAYVLASTEGDDLDFRKAQSVLVGLPFAQDASQASRFVDAVLRPALTRSGMAIPFDGIQTIILPEPHPFAAHTVKEILSRLPQVRFACSSLMAAFLSDTDFFSGVRKSLCENDAHLPAKLITFADVPQANLQPLEDGAVVPVSGECRKLLVATGDLSRARERWRRERRNKLKHFESYTLFLYDPAFCAMLAPPSAGVHFDWMPFVVHEADANALLPLPDFFSIQKSGGSSLMEVWRLREQVHRVTTALEKFPETQRVLTACYGEVSGGADGYLERLQLTVKKLEELRSRLGHRLVTDTVRDMERWSTVMEEKVLKEVVFTNTADKTTSDVVLAEYRRWASTAYLGRLSRALVHAAATLPPDALPEPAKKASSSLAAKKDVEGAAGVQLLKRHFEGRGMASLAPVLEREEIDVAVFLAMSPEDCKKVFRATFGVVKKMELLQQELRASH
;
A
#
# COMPACT_ATOMS: atom_id res chain seq x y z
N MET A 1 -41.96 -8.06 -8.29
CA MET A 1 -41.44 -7.21 -7.18
C MET A 1 -40.54 -8.05 -6.30
N LEU A 2 -39.23 -8.06 -6.60
CA LEU A 2 -38.25 -8.82 -5.85
C LEU A 2 -37.85 -8.03 -4.60
N ARG A 3 -37.99 -8.69 -3.44
CA ARG A 3 -37.70 -8.17 -2.11
C ARG A 3 -36.28 -7.61 -2.06
N LEU A 4 -36.17 -6.31 -1.83
CA LEU A 4 -35.00 -5.65 -1.30
C LEU A 4 -34.54 -6.44 -0.06
N SER A 5 -33.43 -7.15 -0.19
CA SER A 5 -32.70 -7.73 0.92
C SER A 5 -32.46 -6.62 1.94
N ARG A 6 -33.04 -6.80 3.13
CA ARG A 6 -32.80 -5.92 4.28
C ARG A 6 -31.29 -5.75 4.45
N PRO A 7 -30.74 -4.52 4.46
CA PRO A 7 -29.34 -4.33 4.72
C PRO A 7 -29.08 -4.80 6.16
N HIS A 8 -28.32 -5.88 6.32
CA HIS A 8 -27.71 -6.17 7.61
C HIS A 8 -26.86 -4.94 7.97
N LYS A 9 -27.35 -4.14 8.93
CA LYS A 9 -26.57 -3.07 9.55
C LYS A 9 -25.43 -3.75 10.30
N THR A 10 -24.30 -3.94 9.62
CA THR A 10 -23.06 -4.48 10.20
C THR A 10 -22.46 -3.45 11.17
N ALA A 11 -21.67 -3.92 12.14
CA ALA A 11 -21.14 -3.08 13.22
C ALA A 11 -20.10 -2.06 12.68
N LEU A 12 -19.30 -2.47 11.70
CA LEU A 12 -18.19 -1.72 11.14
C LEU A 12 -18.61 -0.41 10.44
N PRO A 13 -19.59 -0.37 9.51
CA PRO A 13 -20.08 0.89 8.94
C PRO A 13 -20.62 1.88 9.98
N LYS A 14 -21.23 1.37 11.06
CA LYS A 14 -21.73 2.22 12.14
C LYS A 14 -20.56 2.86 12.90
N LEU A 15 -19.57 2.06 13.31
CA LEU A 15 -18.35 2.53 13.98
C LEU A 15 -17.57 3.52 13.12
N ILE A 16 -17.41 3.23 11.83
CA ILE A 16 -16.78 4.14 10.87
C ILE A 16 -17.51 5.47 10.80
N ASN A 17 -18.85 5.44 10.71
CA ASN A 17 -19.64 6.66 10.68
C ASN A 17 -19.56 7.46 11.99
N GLU A 18 -19.42 6.79 13.14
CA GLU A 18 -19.14 7.43 14.42
C GLU A 18 -17.77 8.12 14.41
N VAL A 19 -16.73 7.45 13.88
CA VAL A 19 -15.41 8.06 13.69
C VAL A 19 -15.50 9.26 12.75
N ARG A 20 -16.18 9.15 11.60
CA ARG A 20 -16.36 10.29 10.65
C ARG A 20 -17.00 11.51 11.29
N ARG A 21 -17.98 11.31 12.18
CA ARG A 21 -18.68 12.37 12.92
C ARG A 21 -17.86 12.94 14.07
N THR A 22 -16.81 12.25 14.47
CA THR A 22 -15.88 12.74 15.51
C THR A 22 -15.15 13.97 14.96
N PRO A 23 -15.07 15.08 15.72
CA PRO A 23 -14.32 16.27 15.30
C PRO A 23 -12.90 15.93 14.82
N ALA A 24 -12.43 16.60 13.77
CA ALA A 24 -11.13 16.31 13.14
C ALA A 24 -9.96 16.36 14.13
N TYR A 25 -9.98 17.33 15.06
CA TYR A 25 -8.96 17.47 16.09
C TYR A 25 -8.90 16.28 17.07
N LEU A 26 -10.03 15.60 17.32
CA LEU A 26 -10.08 14.41 18.18
C LEU A 26 -9.63 13.13 17.47
N ARG A 27 -9.55 13.17 16.13
CA ARG A 27 -9.03 12.07 15.31
C ARG A 27 -7.55 12.20 15.01
N HIS A 28 -6.92 13.29 15.44
CA HIS A 28 -5.60 13.70 14.95
C HIS A 28 -5.56 13.81 13.41
N ALA A 29 -6.72 14.09 12.79
CA ALA A 29 -6.81 14.24 11.36
C ALA A 29 -6.21 15.59 10.95
N PRO A 30 -5.36 15.62 9.91
CA PRO A 30 -4.74 16.85 9.44
C PRO A 30 -5.77 17.85 8.88
N PRO A 31 -5.41 19.13 8.74
CA PRO A 31 -6.27 20.12 8.09
C PRO A 31 -6.69 19.66 6.68
N SER A 32 -7.97 19.84 6.34
CA SER A 32 -8.48 19.59 4.98
C SER A 32 -8.36 20.82 4.08
N LEU A 33 -7.93 21.96 4.61
CA LEU A 33 -7.78 23.22 3.90
C LEU A 33 -6.51 23.92 4.39
N TYR A 34 -5.62 24.22 3.46
CA TYR A 34 -4.42 25.02 3.68
C TYR A 34 -4.57 26.33 2.90
N VAL A 35 -4.19 27.44 3.52
CA VAL A 35 -4.28 28.78 2.93
C VAL A 35 -2.96 29.50 3.17
N THR A 36 -2.43 30.16 2.15
CA THR A 36 -1.26 31.03 2.25
C THR A 36 -1.38 32.21 1.29
N CYS A 37 -0.58 33.25 1.53
CA CYS A 37 -0.46 34.42 0.67
C CYS A 37 0.98 34.56 0.19
N ASP A 38 1.15 34.80 -1.10
CA ASP A 38 2.40 35.24 -1.70
C ASP A 38 2.36 36.77 -1.79
N PHE A 39 3.07 37.43 -0.88
CA PHE A 39 3.12 38.90 -0.82
C PHE A 39 3.88 39.51 -1.99
N GLU A 40 4.87 38.81 -2.56
CA GLU A 40 5.67 39.32 -3.67
C GLU A 40 4.86 39.36 -4.95
N LYS A 41 3.99 38.36 -5.14
CA LYS A 41 3.12 38.25 -6.33
C LYS A 41 1.71 38.76 -6.10
N ALA A 42 1.43 39.31 -4.92
CA ALA A 42 0.09 39.72 -4.50
C ALA A 42 -0.97 38.64 -4.82
N ALA A 43 -0.67 37.39 -4.45
CA ALA A 43 -1.51 36.23 -4.77
C ALA A 43 -1.90 35.47 -3.51
N ARG A 44 -3.05 34.78 -3.57
CA ARG A 44 -3.52 33.88 -2.52
C ARG A 44 -3.57 32.46 -3.06
N HIS A 45 -3.19 31.51 -2.23
CA HIS A 45 -3.15 30.10 -2.58
C HIS A 45 -3.93 29.27 -1.58
N THR A 46 -4.69 28.30 -2.08
CA THR A 46 -5.38 27.29 -1.27
C THR A 46 -5.05 25.88 -1.76
N THR A 47 -4.95 24.95 -0.81
CA THR A 47 -4.94 23.51 -1.07
C THR A 47 -6.08 22.89 -0.28
N LEU A 48 -7.07 22.36 -0.99
CA LEU A 48 -8.29 21.81 -0.40
C LEU A 48 -8.35 20.31 -0.66
N LEU A 49 -8.49 19.51 0.39
CA LEU A 49 -8.82 18.09 0.30
C LEU A 49 -10.31 17.93 -0.06
N VAL A 50 -10.56 17.25 -1.17
CA VAL A 50 -11.89 16.84 -1.64
C VAL A 50 -12.16 15.43 -1.09
N ASP A 51 -13.00 15.36 -0.06
CA ASP A 51 -13.35 14.09 0.58
C ASP A 51 -14.30 13.28 -0.31
N ALA A 52 -13.73 12.45 -1.19
CA ALA A 52 -14.47 11.53 -2.08
C ALA A 52 -15.00 10.27 -1.39
N SER A 53 -14.99 10.23 -0.06
CA SER A 53 -15.40 9.04 0.66
C SER A 53 -16.92 8.82 0.63
N VAL A 54 -17.33 7.57 0.37
CA VAL A 54 -18.75 7.20 0.30
C VAL A 54 -19.30 6.98 1.71
N GLU A 55 -20.49 7.49 2.01
CA GLU A 55 -21.16 7.23 3.30
C GLU A 55 -21.31 5.72 3.56
N GLY A 56 -20.95 5.28 4.77
CA GLY A 56 -20.98 3.87 5.14
C GLY A 56 -19.76 3.04 4.71
N GLU A 57 -18.84 3.61 3.94
CA GLU A 57 -17.54 2.99 3.65
C GLU A 57 -16.44 3.57 4.54
N PRO A 58 -15.32 2.86 4.75
CA PRO A 58 -14.12 3.44 5.32
C PRO A 58 -13.71 4.71 4.58
N PRO A 59 -13.43 5.79 5.32
CA PRO A 59 -13.10 7.05 4.70
C PRO A 59 -11.76 6.95 3.98
N LEU A 60 -11.85 6.89 2.66
CA LEU A 60 -10.74 7.02 1.74
C LEU A 60 -11.06 8.24 0.90
N THR A 61 -10.32 9.30 1.15
CA THR A 61 -10.47 10.57 0.43
C THR A 61 -10.03 10.44 -1.04
N ASN A 62 -9.43 9.29 -1.41
CA ASN A 62 -8.81 9.00 -2.70
C ASN A 62 -7.77 10.05 -3.14
N GLY A 63 -7.33 10.90 -2.21
CA GLY A 63 -6.28 11.87 -2.48
C GLY A 63 -6.65 12.95 -3.46
N ALA A 64 -7.93 13.28 -3.57
CA ALA A 64 -8.36 14.36 -4.43
C ALA A 64 -8.06 15.69 -3.72
N TYR A 65 -7.19 16.52 -4.30
CA TYR A 65 -6.86 17.84 -3.81
C TYR A 65 -7.13 18.87 -4.90
N VAL A 66 -7.82 19.95 -4.55
CA VAL A 66 -7.96 21.14 -5.41
C VAL A 66 -6.94 22.17 -4.94
N LEU A 67 -6.03 22.52 -5.84
CA LEU A 67 -5.03 23.54 -5.62
C LEU A 67 -5.48 24.77 -6.41
N ALA A 68 -5.89 25.82 -5.72
CA ALA A 68 -6.39 27.03 -6.35
C ALA A 68 -5.49 28.23 -6.03
N SER A 69 -5.42 29.17 -6.97
CA SER A 69 -4.72 30.44 -6.79
C SER A 69 -5.56 31.57 -7.36
N THR A 70 -5.52 32.71 -6.69
CA THR A 70 -6.24 33.93 -7.10
C THR A 70 -5.42 35.17 -6.75
N GLU A 71 -5.90 36.32 -7.21
CA GLU A 71 -5.35 37.64 -6.92
C GLU A 71 -5.55 38.01 -5.43
N GLY A 72 -4.71 38.90 -4.91
CA GLY A 72 -4.65 39.23 -3.49
C GLY A 72 -5.91 39.88 -2.91
N ASP A 73 -6.73 40.50 -3.76
CA ASP A 73 -8.01 41.15 -3.44
C ASP A 73 -9.21 40.19 -3.45
N ASP A 74 -9.11 39.05 -4.14
CA ASP A 74 -10.16 38.03 -4.20
C ASP A 74 -10.11 37.10 -2.97
N LEU A 75 -10.67 37.61 -1.86
CA LEU A 75 -10.71 36.90 -0.57
C LEU A 75 -11.47 35.57 -0.64
N ASP A 76 -12.46 35.49 -1.53
CA ASP A 76 -13.39 34.37 -1.64
C ASP A 76 -13.01 33.38 -2.76
N PHE A 77 -11.90 33.61 -3.48
CA PHE A 77 -11.46 32.76 -4.61
C PHE A 77 -12.45 32.67 -5.78
N ARG A 78 -13.29 33.69 -6.00
CA ARG A 78 -14.29 33.73 -7.07
C ARG A 78 -13.69 33.74 -8.48
N LYS A 79 -12.46 34.24 -8.62
CA LYS A 79 -11.71 34.30 -9.89
C LYS A 79 -10.59 33.27 -9.97
N ALA A 80 -10.56 32.32 -9.03
CA ALA A 80 -9.42 31.44 -8.90
C ALA A 80 -9.24 30.50 -10.09
N GLN A 81 -7.99 30.29 -10.48
CA GLN A 81 -7.59 29.20 -11.36
C GLN A 81 -7.15 28.02 -10.50
N SER A 82 -7.48 26.80 -10.93
CA SER A 82 -7.23 25.62 -10.12
C SER A 82 -6.81 24.39 -10.89
N VAL A 83 -6.16 23.49 -10.16
CA VAL A 83 -5.76 22.16 -10.59
C VAL A 83 -6.35 21.15 -9.62
N LEU A 84 -6.97 20.10 -10.16
CA LEU A 84 -7.42 18.95 -9.39
C LEU A 84 -6.36 17.86 -9.48
N VAL A 85 -5.74 17.50 -8.36
CA VAL A 85 -4.78 16.39 -8.27
C VAL A 85 -5.47 15.21 -7.61
N GLY A 86 -5.38 14.01 -8.19
CA GLY A 86 -5.84 12.78 -7.51
C GLY A 86 -6.38 11.73 -8.47
N LEU A 87 -6.89 10.64 -7.91
CA LEU A 87 -7.48 9.55 -8.67
C LEU A 87 -8.95 9.35 -8.26
N PRO A 88 -9.88 10.13 -8.83
CA PRO A 88 -11.27 9.93 -8.51
C PRO A 88 -11.76 8.60 -9.10
N PHE A 89 -12.17 7.69 -8.22
CA PHE A 89 -12.70 6.38 -8.57
C PHE A 89 -14.22 6.44 -8.71
N ALA A 90 -14.74 5.87 -9.80
CA ALA A 90 -16.17 5.64 -9.98
C ALA A 90 -16.38 4.31 -10.71
N GLN A 91 -17.24 3.45 -10.18
CA GLN A 91 -17.57 2.15 -10.78
C GLN A 91 -18.47 2.28 -12.01
N ASP A 92 -19.23 3.37 -12.09
CA ASP A 92 -20.19 3.64 -13.15
C ASP A 92 -20.40 5.15 -13.33
N ALA A 93 -21.19 5.51 -14.35
CA ALA A 93 -21.50 6.91 -14.66
C ALA A 93 -22.29 7.62 -13.53
N SER A 94 -23.14 6.91 -12.79
CA SER A 94 -23.91 7.52 -11.70
C SER A 94 -23.01 7.92 -10.53
N GLN A 95 -22.05 7.06 -10.18
CA GLN A 95 -21.03 7.39 -9.18
C GLN A 95 -20.14 8.55 -9.64
N ALA A 96 -19.78 8.62 -10.93
CA ALA A 96 -19.01 9.72 -11.47
C ALA A 96 -19.77 11.06 -11.39
N SER A 97 -21.05 11.10 -11.81
CA SER A 97 -21.87 12.30 -11.68
C SER A 97 -22.05 12.70 -10.21
N ARG A 98 -22.26 11.73 -9.31
CA ARG A 98 -22.33 12.00 -7.87
C ARG A 98 -21.03 12.59 -7.32
N PHE A 99 -19.87 12.10 -7.76
CA PHE A 99 -18.59 12.68 -7.38
C PHE A 99 -18.52 14.16 -7.81
N VAL A 100 -18.90 14.48 -9.04
CA VAL A 100 -18.86 15.88 -9.51
C VAL A 100 -19.86 16.76 -8.75
N ASP A 101 -21.12 16.31 -8.62
CA ASP A 101 -22.21 17.15 -8.12
C ASP A 101 -22.31 17.22 -6.59
N ALA A 102 -22.09 16.10 -5.92
CA ALA A 102 -22.31 15.99 -4.48
C ALA A 102 -21.01 16.05 -3.66
N VAL A 103 -19.85 15.92 -4.31
CA VAL A 103 -18.55 15.95 -3.62
C VAL A 103 -17.71 17.14 -4.08
N LEU A 104 -17.35 17.19 -5.36
CA LEU A 104 -16.40 18.19 -5.88
C LEU A 104 -17.02 19.59 -5.82
N ARG A 105 -18.20 19.81 -6.42
CA ARG A 105 -18.85 21.15 -6.41
C ARG A 105 -19.08 21.70 -5.00
N PRO A 106 -19.61 20.93 -4.02
CA PRO A 106 -19.76 21.42 -2.66
C PRO A 106 -18.43 21.66 -1.93
N ALA A 107 -17.37 20.92 -2.27
CA ALA A 107 -16.04 21.16 -1.71
C ALA A 107 -15.51 22.55 -2.13
N LEU A 108 -15.72 22.94 -3.40
CA LEU A 108 -15.27 24.24 -3.94
C LEU A 108 -15.93 25.46 -3.28
N THR A 109 -17.08 25.27 -2.61
CA THR A 109 -17.82 26.35 -1.93
C THR A 109 -17.74 26.28 -0.39
N ARG A 110 -16.98 25.33 0.16
CA ARG A 110 -16.86 25.14 1.60
C ARG A 110 -15.98 26.24 2.23
N SER A 111 -16.19 26.49 3.53
CA SER A 111 -15.35 27.40 4.34
C SER A 111 -15.30 28.84 3.83
N GLY A 112 -16.39 29.31 3.20
CA GLY A 112 -16.48 30.67 2.66
C GLY A 112 -15.80 30.87 1.30
N MET A 113 -15.18 29.83 0.73
CA MET A 113 -14.63 29.90 -0.62
C MET A 113 -15.75 29.80 -1.68
N ALA A 114 -15.45 30.27 -2.88
CA ALA A 114 -16.30 30.22 -4.06
C ALA A 114 -15.45 29.89 -5.30
N ILE A 115 -14.63 28.83 -5.22
CA ILE A 115 -13.74 28.42 -6.31
C ILE A 115 -14.61 28.01 -7.52
N PRO A 116 -14.43 28.65 -8.70
CA PRO A 116 -15.22 28.32 -9.88
C PRO A 116 -14.88 26.91 -10.38
N PHE A 117 -15.91 26.08 -10.59
CA PHE A 117 -15.74 24.73 -11.14
C PHE A 117 -15.13 24.76 -12.55
N ASP A 118 -15.53 25.74 -13.36
CA ASP A 118 -14.98 26.05 -14.68
C ASP A 118 -13.57 26.66 -14.64
N GLY A 119 -13.11 27.08 -13.46
CA GLY A 119 -11.73 27.49 -13.21
C GLY A 119 -10.74 26.33 -13.07
N ILE A 120 -11.21 25.06 -13.06
CA ILE A 120 -10.33 23.88 -13.08
C ILE A 120 -9.75 23.71 -14.49
N GLN A 121 -8.47 24.03 -14.65
CA GLN A 121 -7.80 24.00 -15.96
C GLN A 121 -7.10 22.67 -16.24
N THR A 122 -6.65 21.98 -15.20
CA THR A 122 -5.89 20.73 -15.33
C THR A 122 -6.30 19.75 -14.25
N ILE A 123 -6.39 18.47 -14.63
CA ILE A 123 -6.60 17.34 -13.75
C ILE A 123 -5.34 16.47 -13.81
N ILE A 124 -4.64 16.34 -12.71
CA ILE A 124 -3.43 15.51 -12.64
C ILE A 124 -3.81 14.12 -12.10
N LEU A 125 -3.59 13.09 -12.90
CA LEU A 125 -3.74 11.69 -12.50
C LEU A 125 -2.34 11.14 -12.14
N PRO A 126 -2.00 11.06 -10.84
CA PRO A 126 -0.62 10.86 -10.41
C PRO A 126 -0.11 9.43 -10.62
N GLU A 127 -0.98 8.45 -10.87
CA GLU A 127 -0.57 7.09 -11.23
C GLU A 127 -1.58 6.42 -12.16
N PRO A 128 -1.17 5.37 -12.89
CA PRO A 128 -2.07 4.61 -13.75
C PRO A 128 -3.18 3.92 -12.94
N HIS A 129 -4.44 4.18 -13.29
CA HIS A 129 -5.60 3.61 -12.58
C HIS A 129 -6.70 3.14 -13.56
N PRO A 130 -7.02 1.85 -13.61
CA PRO A 130 -7.91 1.29 -14.64
C PRO A 130 -9.36 1.75 -14.53
N PHE A 131 -9.75 2.29 -13.37
CA PHE A 131 -11.12 2.70 -13.08
C PHE A 131 -11.36 4.21 -13.17
N ALA A 132 -10.40 4.98 -13.69
CA ALA A 132 -10.55 6.44 -13.79
C ALA A 132 -11.55 6.88 -14.87
N ALA A 133 -11.88 5.99 -15.81
CA ALA A 133 -12.56 6.35 -17.06
C ALA A 133 -13.92 7.02 -16.87
N HIS A 134 -14.76 6.53 -15.95
CA HIS A 134 -16.08 7.11 -15.71
C HIS A 134 -15.97 8.56 -15.22
N THR A 135 -15.09 8.84 -14.28
CA THR A 135 -14.90 10.20 -13.78
C THR A 135 -14.23 11.11 -14.80
N VAL A 136 -13.24 10.60 -15.54
CA VAL A 136 -12.59 11.36 -16.63
C VAL A 136 -13.63 11.80 -17.68
N LYS A 137 -14.49 10.89 -18.11
CA LYS A 137 -15.59 11.18 -19.06
C LYS A 137 -16.56 12.22 -18.51
N GLU A 138 -16.97 12.06 -17.26
CA GLU A 138 -17.93 12.96 -16.61
C GLU A 138 -17.37 14.38 -16.42
N ILE A 139 -16.07 14.50 -16.11
CA ILE A 139 -15.46 15.82 -15.98
C ILE A 139 -15.25 16.45 -17.37
N LEU A 140 -14.76 15.69 -18.35
CA LEU A 140 -14.54 16.20 -19.70
C LEU A 140 -15.84 16.67 -20.37
N SER A 141 -16.96 15.98 -20.13
CA SER A 141 -18.27 16.38 -20.67
C SER A 141 -18.76 17.73 -20.12
N ARG A 142 -18.34 18.08 -18.89
CA ARG A 142 -18.70 19.32 -18.19
C ARG A 142 -17.66 20.43 -18.34
N LEU A 143 -16.41 20.07 -18.60
CA LEU A 143 -15.26 20.95 -18.81
C LEU A 143 -14.49 20.55 -20.08
N PRO A 144 -15.02 20.83 -21.29
CA PRO A 144 -14.39 20.41 -22.54
C PRO A 144 -12.96 20.94 -22.75
N GLN A 145 -12.62 22.05 -22.09
CA GLN A 145 -11.31 22.69 -22.13
C GLN A 145 -10.26 22.07 -21.20
N VAL A 146 -10.66 21.15 -20.30
CA VAL A 146 -9.77 20.64 -19.25
C VAL A 146 -8.66 19.78 -19.86
N ARG A 147 -7.45 19.90 -19.32
CA ARG A 147 -6.32 19.03 -19.63
C ARG A 147 -6.15 17.94 -18.58
N PHE A 148 -5.96 16.70 -19.00
CA PHE A 148 -5.59 15.57 -18.15
C PHE A 148 -4.08 15.37 -18.23
N ALA A 149 -3.38 15.72 -17.15
CA ALA A 149 -1.95 15.57 -17.04
C ALA A 149 -1.60 14.26 -16.31
N CYS A 150 -0.84 13.38 -16.94
CA CYS A 150 -0.59 12.03 -16.42
C CYS A 150 0.64 11.38 -17.07
N SER A 151 1.05 10.19 -16.63
CA SER A 151 2.14 9.45 -17.28
C SER A 151 1.77 9.04 -18.70
N SER A 152 2.78 8.78 -19.55
CA SER A 152 2.54 8.34 -20.94
C SER A 152 1.70 7.05 -21.02
N LEU A 153 1.85 6.14 -20.04
CA LEU A 153 1.07 4.91 -19.92
C LEU A 153 -0.42 5.22 -19.69
N MET A 154 -0.72 6.11 -18.75
CA MET A 154 -2.10 6.50 -18.45
C MET A 154 -2.73 7.29 -19.59
N ALA A 155 -1.97 8.19 -20.24
CA ALA A 155 -2.43 8.92 -21.42
C ALA A 155 -2.85 7.96 -22.55
N ALA A 156 -1.99 7.00 -22.90
CA ALA A 156 -2.30 5.99 -23.90
C ALA A 156 -3.53 5.15 -23.50
N PHE A 157 -3.63 4.74 -22.23
CA PHE A 157 -4.78 3.98 -21.73
C PHE A 157 -6.12 4.74 -21.85
N LEU A 158 -6.10 6.07 -21.76
CA LEU A 158 -7.30 6.90 -21.85
C LEU A 158 -7.72 7.21 -23.29
N SER A 159 -6.82 7.16 -24.28
CA SER A 159 -7.09 7.63 -25.64
C SER A 159 -6.88 6.63 -26.77
N ASP A 160 -6.13 5.55 -26.55
CA ASP A 160 -5.84 4.56 -27.58
C ASP A 160 -6.65 3.29 -27.32
N THR A 161 -7.61 3.00 -28.20
CA THR A 161 -8.54 1.86 -28.08
C THR A 161 -7.83 0.51 -28.11
N ASP A 162 -6.78 0.36 -28.93
CA ASP A 162 -6.04 -0.89 -29.07
C ASP A 162 -5.18 -1.13 -27.84
N PHE A 163 -4.48 -0.08 -27.40
CA PHE A 163 -3.70 -0.11 -26.17
C PHE A 163 -4.57 -0.39 -24.95
N PHE A 164 -5.71 0.30 -24.82
CA PHE A 164 -6.70 0.07 -23.78
C PHE A 164 -7.16 -1.39 -23.75
N SER A 165 -7.52 -1.94 -24.92
CA SER A 165 -8.00 -3.31 -25.04
C SER A 165 -6.95 -4.32 -24.59
N GLY A 166 -5.69 -4.10 -24.97
CA GLY A 166 -4.54 -4.92 -24.55
C GLY A 166 -4.27 -4.84 -23.04
N VAL A 167 -4.31 -3.64 -22.46
CA VAL A 167 -4.16 -3.42 -21.02
C VAL A 167 -5.30 -4.09 -20.24
N ARG A 168 -6.56 -3.86 -20.64
CA ARG A 168 -7.74 -4.43 -19.98
C ARG A 168 -7.68 -5.95 -19.98
N LYS A 169 -7.36 -6.55 -21.13
CA LYS A 169 -7.18 -8.00 -21.26
C LYS A 169 -6.10 -8.50 -20.30
N SER A 170 -4.92 -7.88 -20.32
CA SER A 170 -3.79 -8.24 -19.45
C SER A 170 -4.18 -8.17 -17.97
N LEU A 171 -4.84 -7.08 -17.54
CA LEU A 171 -5.26 -6.89 -16.15
C LEU A 171 -6.25 -7.99 -15.70
N CYS A 172 -7.25 -8.33 -16.52
CA CYS A 172 -8.25 -9.34 -16.18
C CYS A 172 -7.69 -10.76 -16.17
N GLU A 173 -6.70 -11.07 -17.02
CA GLU A 173 -6.00 -12.36 -17.00
C GLU A 173 -5.16 -12.54 -15.72
N ASN A 174 -4.58 -11.44 -15.23
CA ASN A 174 -3.69 -11.43 -14.08
C ASN A 174 -4.44 -11.37 -12.73
N ASP A 175 -5.59 -10.70 -12.65
CA ASP A 175 -6.43 -10.68 -11.44
C ASP A 175 -7.85 -11.16 -11.73
N ALA A 176 -8.18 -12.37 -11.27
CA ALA A 176 -9.51 -12.95 -11.44
C ALA A 176 -10.60 -12.20 -10.64
N HIS A 177 -10.20 -11.42 -9.63
CA HIS A 177 -11.11 -10.59 -8.84
C HIS A 177 -11.40 -9.25 -9.50
N LEU A 178 -10.77 -8.95 -10.64
CA LEU A 178 -10.92 -7.69 -11.37
C LEU A 178 -11.97 -7.85 -12.48
N PRO A 179 -13.21 -7.36 -12.29
CA PRO A 179 -14.27 -7.57 -13.28
C PRO A 179 -14.05 -6.66 -14.48
N ALA A 180 -13.92 -7.26 -15.68
CA ALA A 180 -13.70 -6.51 -16.93
C ALA A 180 -14.74 -5.40 -17.19
N LYS A 181 -15.99 -5.60 -16.72
CA LYS A 181 -17.08 -4.61 -16.83
C LYS A 181 -16.83 -3.29 -16.10
N LEU A 182 -15.92 -3.28 -15.12
CA LEU A 182 -15.57 -2.07 -14.37
C LEU A 182 -14.46 -1.26 -15.06
N ILE A 183 -13.79 -1.84 -16.07
CA ILE A 183 -12.71 -1.21 -16.81
C ILE A 183 -13.28 -0.74 -18.15
N THR A 184 -13.59 0.55 -18.21
CA THR A 184 -14.24 1.20 -19.36
C THR A 184 -13.22 2.05 -20.12
N PHE A 185 -13.35 2.13 -21.44
CA PHE A 185 -12.52 3.02 -22.26
C PHE A 185 -12.98 4.46 -22.10
N ALA A 186 -12.06 5.40 -21.88
CA ALA A 186 -12.37 6.81 -21.64
C ALA A 186 -12.53 7.63 -22.94
N ASP A 187 -11.87 7.24 -24.03
CA ASP A 187 -11.91 7.94 -25.33
C ASP A 187 -11.59 9.43 -25.23
N VAL A 188 -10.51 9.75 -24.51
CA VAL A 188 -10.09 11.15 -24.29
C VAL A 188 -9.39 11.68 -25.55
N PRO A 189 -9.79 12.85 -26.08
CA PRO A 189 -9.12 13.46 -27.22
C PRO A 189 -7.65 13.80 -26.91
N GLN A 190 -6.76 13.64 -27.89
CA GLN A 190 -5.34 13.96 -27.73
C GLN A 190 -5.09 15.42 -27.30
N ALA A 191 -5.92 16.36 -27.75
CA ALA A 191 -5.83 17.77 -27.36
C ALA A 191 -6.05 18.02 -25.86
N ASN A 192 -6.75 17.10 -25.18
CA ASN A 192 -7.01 17.16 -23.74
C ASN A 192 -5.95 16.40 -22.93
N LEU A 193 -4.97 15.74 -23.55
CA LEU A 193 -3.95 14.97 -22.83
C LEU A 193 -2.62 15.71 -22.74
N GLN A 194 -2.01 15.66 -21.56
CA GLN A 194 -0.70 16.23 -21.29
C GLN A 194 0.19 15.18 -20.59
N PRO A 195 0.99 14.40 -21.34
CA PRO A 195 1.96 13.49 -20.75
C PRO A 195 2.97 14.26 -19.88
N LEU A 196 3.21 13.79 -18.66
CA LEU A 196 4.16 14.35 -17.71
C LEU A 196 5.38 13.45 -17.57
N GLU A 197 6.55 14.07 -17.44
CA GLU A 197 7.83 13.41 -17.20
C GLU A 197 8.53 14.04 -15.99
N ASP A 198 9.60 13.40 -15.51
CA ASP A 198 10.41 13.94 -14.42
C ASP A 198 10.94 15.35 -14.76
N GLY A 199 10.78 16.29 -13.82
CA GLY A 199 11.16 17.69 -14.01
C GLY A 199 10.14 18.55 -14.76
N ALA A 200 9.01 17.98 -15.20
CA ALA A 200 7.93 18.76 -15.79
C ALA A 200 7.36 19.78 -14.78
N VAL A 201 6.77 20.86 -15.31
CA VAL A 201 6.15 21.92 -14.53
C VAL A 201 4.69 22.05 -14.95
N VAL A 202 3.77 21.99 -13.98
CA VAL A 202 2.34 22.19 -14.23
C VAL A 202 1.91 23.54 -13.64
N PRO A 203 1.53 24.53 -14.47
CA PRO A 203 1.07 25.82 -13.96
C PRO A 203 -0.32 25.64 -13.31
N VAL A 204 -0.50 26.21 -12.12
CA VAL A 204 -1.82 26.34 -11.46
C VAL A 204 -2.43 27.70 -11.80
N SER A 205 -1.61 28.76 -11.73
CA SER A 205 -1.97 30.10 -12.18
C SER A 205 -0.72 30.82 -12.65
N GLY A 206 -0.42 30.73 -13.95
CA GLY A 206 0.75 31.34 -14.58
C GLY A 206 2.06 31.08 -13.81
N GLU A 207 2.83 32.14 -13.58
CA GLU A 207 4.05 32.09 -12.77
C GLU A 207 3.78 32.19 -11.25
N CYS A 208 2.54 32.50 -10.84
CA CYS A 208 2.19 32.69 -9.44
C CYS A 208 2.32 31.40 -8.64
N ARG A 209 1.76 30.29 -9.16
CA ARG A 209 1.88 28.97 -8.56
C ARG A 209 2.06 27.88 -9.62
N LYS A 210 3.02 27.00 -9.37
CA LYS A 210 3.37 25.88 -10.25
C LYS A 210 3.65 24.63 -9.42
N LEU A 211 3.36 23.47 -9.98
CA LEU A 211 3.72 22.16 -9.43
C LEU A 211 4.94 21.62 -10.15
N LEU A 212 5.91 21.13 -9.40
CA LEU A 212 7.13 20.51 -9.91
C LEU A 212 6.97 18.99 -9.86
N VAL A 213 7.14 18.32 -11.00
CA VAL A 213 6.93 16.88 -11.13
C VAL A 213 8.22 16.12 -10.82
N ALA A 214 8.12 15.07 -10.02
CA ALA A 214 9.16 14.07 -9.82
C ALA A 214 8.63 12.66 -10.05
N THR A 215 9.48 11.76 -10.54
CA THR A 215 9.13 10.32 -10.65
C THR A 215 10.01 9.41 -9.78
N GLY A 216 10.96 10.01 -9.05
CA GLY A 216 12.04 9.28 -8.38
C GLY A 216 13.04 8.67 -9.35
N ASP A 217 14.05 7.99 -8.81
CA ASP A 217 15.07 7.31 -9.58
C ASP A 217 14.50 6.06 -10.28
N LEU A 218 14.32 6.20 -11.60
CA LEU A 218 13.86 5.13 -12.49
C LEU A 218 15.00 4.36 -13.14
N SER A 219 16.28 4.61 -12.82
CA SER A 219 17.43 4.06 -13.55
C SER A 219 17.40 2.54 -13.61
N ARG A 220 17.24 1.91 -12.44
CA ARG A 220 17.15 0.43 -12.32
C ARG A 220 15.92 -0.14 -13.04
N ALA A 221 14.77 0.52 -12.90
CA ALA A 221 13.53 0.09 -13.56
C ALA A 221 13.66 0.18 -15.09
N ARG A 222 14.18 1.30 -15.61
CA ARG A 222 14.40 1.52 -17.05
C ARG A 222 15.42 0.58 -17.64
N GLU A 223 16.53 0.32 -16.94
CA GLU A 223 17.51 -0.67 -17.39
C GLU A 223 16.88 -2.06 -17.50
N ARG A 224 16.08 -2.44 -16.52
CA ARG A 224 15.32 -3.70 -16.54
C ARG A 224 14.30 -3.72 -17.69
N TRP A 225 13.51 -2.67 -17.86
CA TRP A 225 12.55 -2.54 -18.97
C TRP A 225 13.21 -2.68 -20.33
N ARG A 226 14.39 -2.06 -20.52
CA ARG A 226 15.16 -2.17 -21.76
C ARG A 226 15.62 -3.60 -22.07
N ARG A 227 15.88 -4.40 -21.03
CA ARG A 227 16.31 -5.81 -21.16
C ARG A 227 15.15 -6.78 -21.32
N GLU A 228 14.10 -6.62 -20.51
CA GLU A 228 13.02 -7.61 -20.37
C GLU A 228 11.84 -7.36 -21.31
N ARG A 229 11.57 -6.11 -21.72
CA ARG A 229 10.39 -5.78 -22.52
C ARG A 229 10.69 -5.80 -24.02
N ARG A 230 9.81 -6.46 -24.75
CA ARG A 230 9.85 -6.50 -26.23
C ARG A 230 9.59 -5.12 -26.85
N ASN A 231 8.64 -4.36 -26.28
CA ASN A 231 8.32 -3.01 -26.71
C ASN A 231 9.04 -1.97 -25.83
N LYS A 232 9.70 -0.99 -26.46
CA LYS A 232 10.51 0.05 -25.81
C LYS A 232 9.88 1.45 -25.86
N LEU A 233 8.60 1.55 -26.22
CA LEU A 233 7.88 2.82 -26.26
C LEU A 233 7.57 3.34 -24.84
N LYS A 234 7.63 4.67 -24.66
CA LYS A 234 7.43 5.32 -23.34
C LYS A 234 6.12 4.94 -22.66
N HIS A 235 5.04 4.75 -23.41
CA HIS A 235 3.73 4.39 -22.84
C HIS A 235 3.66 2.96 -22.31
N PHE A 236 4.70 2.13 -22.46
CA PHE A 236 4.78 0.88 -21.71
C PHE A 236 5.33 1.12 -20.30
N GLU A 237 6.20 2.11 -20.09
CA GLU A 237 6.86 2.39 -18.80
C GLU A 237 5.82 2.78 -17.72
N SER A 238 5.71 1.99 -16.65
CA SER A 238 4.82 2.29 -15.52
C SER A 238 5.59 3.04 -14.44
N TYR A 239 5.21 4.28 -14.19
CA TYR A 239 5.74 5.09 -13.10
C TYR A 239 4.63 5.99 -12.54
N THR A 240 4.83 6.39 -11.29
CA THR A 240 3.97 7.31 -10.58
C THR A 240 4.59 8.70 -10.55
N LEU A 241 3.75 9.71 -10.33
CA LEU A 241 4.08 11.11 -10.33
C LEU A 241 3.94 11.64 -8.90
N PHE A 242 5.02 12.25 -8.43
CA PHE A 242 5.07 13.04 -7.21
C PHE A 242 5.02 14.51 -7.61
N LEU A 243 4.22 15.31 -6.91
CA LEU A 243 4.02 16.72 -7.25
C LEU A 243 4.44 17.58 -6.06
N TYR A 244 5.55 18.28 -6.21
CA TYR A 244 5.98 19.24 -5.21
C TYR A 244 5.31 20.59 -5.47
N ASP A 245 4.70 21.14 -4.43
CA ASP A 245 4.07 22.44 -4.41
C ASP A 245 4.90 23.42 -3.55
N PRO A 246 5.69 24.32 -4.18
CA PRO A 246 6.52 25.26 -3.47
C PRO A 246 5.74 26.24 -2.59
N ALA A 247 4.47 26.53 -2.91
CA ALA A 247 3.68 27.50 -2.14
C ALA A 247 3.41 27.01 -0.70
N PHE A 248 3.38 25.70 -0.50
CA PHE A 248 3.12 25.07 0.79
C PHE A 248 4.27 24.18 1.28
N CYS A 249 5.39 24.15 0.55
CA CYS A 249 6.49 23.20 0.77
C CYS A 249 5.96 21.76 0.95
N ALA A 250 5.01 21.37 0.09
CA ALA A 250 4.24 20.15 0.25
C ALA A 250 4.46 19.19 -0.93
N MET A 251 4.73 17.92 -0.64
CA MET A 251 4.78 16.86 -1.63
C MET A 251 3.43 16.15 -1.69
N LEU A 252 2.75 16.19 -2.83
CA LEU A 252 1.59 15.33 -3.12
C LEU A 252 2.10 13.99 -3.63
N ALA A 253 1.98 12.97 -2.78
CA ALA A 253 2.39 11.60 -3.06
C ALA A 253 1.23 10.79 -3.66
N PRO A 254 1.50 9.95 -4.69
CA PRO A 254 0.50 9.10 -5.31
C PRO A 254 -0.02 8.03 -4.32
N PRO A 255 -1.24 7.47 -4.51
CA PRO A 255 -1.79 6.48 -3.58
C PRO A 255 -0.90 5.27 -3.30
N SER A 256 -0.19 4.77 -4.32
CA SER A 256 0.72 3.64 -4.14
C SER A 256 1.90 3.96 -3.20
N ALA A 257 2.33 5.23 -3.08
CA ALA A 257 3.51 5.60 -2.30
C ALA A 257 3.40 5.30 -0.80
N GLY A 258 2.19 5.19 -0.27
CA GLY A 258 1.94 4.85 1.12
C GLY A 258 0.58 5.33 1.56
N VAL A 259 -0.22 4.40 2.06
CA VAL A 259 -1.56 4.64 2.58
C VAL A 259 -1.53 4.64 4.11
N HIS A 260 -2.08 5.70 4.68
CA HIS A 260 -2.22 5.86 6.13
C HIS A 260 -3.70 5.84 6.52
N PHE A 261 -4.02 5.02 7.53
CA PHE A 261 -5.38 4.84 8.06
C PHE A 261 -5.45 5.38 9.50
N ASP A 262 -5.40 6.70 9.66
CA ASP A 262 -5.48 7.41 10.95
C ASP A 262 -6.71 7.05 11.79
N TRP A 263 -7.83 6.74 11.14
CA TRP A 263 -9.09 6.33 11.78
C TRP A 263 -9.08 4.89 12.30
N MET A 264 -8.15 4.05 11.85
CA MET A 264 -8.17 2.61 12.09
C MET A 264 -8.06 2.25 13.59
N PRO A 265 -7.20 2.89 14.40
CA PRO A 265 -7.11 2.63 15.85
C PRO A 265 -8.40 2.90 16.64
N PHE A 266 -9.30 3.74 16.10
CA PHE A 266 -10.59 4.02 16.72
C PHE A 266 -11.61 2.89 16.53
N VAL A 267 -11.37 2.00 15.57
CA VAL A 267 -12.23 0.86 15.24
C VAL A 267 -11.58 -0.47 15.61
N VAL A 268 -10.29 -0.60 15.36
CA VAL A 268 -9.46 -1.77 15.70
C VAL A 268 -8.34 -1.29 16.60
N HIS A 269 -8.47 -1.49 17.91
CA HIS A 269 -7.60 -0.88 18.91
C HIS A 269 -6.15 -1.36 18.85
N GLU A 270 -5.90 -2.57 18.36
CA GLU A 270 -4.57 -3.14 18.16
C GLU A 270 -3.85 -2.57 16.94
N ALA A 271 -4.55 -1.77 16.12
CA ALA A 271 -3.99 -1.16 14.93
C ALA A 271 -2.90 -0.13 15.24
N ASP A 272 -1.82 -0.19 14.46
CA ASP A 272 -0.75 0.81 14.50
C ASP A 272 -1.22 2.13 13.88
N ALA A 273 -1.35 3.16 14.70
CA ALA A 273 -1.67 4.51 14.24
C ALA A 273 -0.60 5.10 13.32
N ASN A 274 0.63 4.57 13.34
CA ASN A 274 1.75 5.02 12.50
C ASN A 274 1.98 4.13 11.27
N ALA A 275 1.19 3.06 11.07
CA ALA A 275 1.35 2.19 9.91
C ALA A 275 1.09 2.97 8.61
N LEU A 276 2.15 3.09 7.81
CA LEU A 276 2.10 3.63 6.46
C LEU A 276 2.34 2.48 5.47
N LEU A 277 1.27 2.01 4.83
CA LEU A 277 1.27 0.81 4.00
C LEU A 277 1.48 1.16 2.51
N PRO A 278 2.62 0.81 1.89
CA PRO A 278 2.76 0.95 0.44
C PRO A 278 1.83 -0.05 -0.25
N LEU A 279 1.15 0.39 -1.30
CA LEU A 279 0.26 -0.47 -2.09
C LEU A 279 0.88 -0.78 -3.45
N PRO A 280 0.68 -1.99 -3.99
CA PRO A 280 1.03 -2.29 -5.38
C PRO A 280 0.15 -1.49 -6.33
N ASP A 281 0.76 -0.92 -7.38
CA ASP A 281 -0.01 -0.39 -8.50
C ASP A 281 -0.77 -1.53 -9.23
N PHE A 282 -1.80 -1.19 -10.01
CA PHE A 282 -2.60 -2.19 -10.72
C PHE A 282 -1.80 -2.98 -11.76
N PHE A 283 -0.64 -2.47 -12.18
CA PHE A 283 0.23 -3.06 -13.17
C PHE A 283 1.33 -3.94 -12.54
N SER A 284 1.38 -4.03 -11.20
CA SER A 284 2.41 -4.74 -10.42
C SER A 284 1.99 -6.13 -9.94
N ILE A 285 0.95 -6.72 -10.55
CA ILE A 285 0.38 -8.02 -10.14
C ILE A 285 0.58 -9.05 -11.26
N GLN A 286 1.82 -9.37 -11.60
CA GLN A 286 2.10 -10.31 -12.68
C GLN A 286 1.98 -11.78 -12.25
N LYS A 287 1.25 -12.59 -13.03
CA LYS A 287 1.32 -14.07 -13.04
C LYS A 287 2.44 -14.56 -13.97
N SER A 288 2.98 -15.75 -13.70
CA SER A 288 4.03 -16.38 -14.52
C SER A 288 3.68 -16.42 -16.02
N GLY A 289 4.59 -15.96 -16.89
CA GLY A 289 4.39 -15.89 -18.34
C GLY A 289 3.75 -14.59 -18.87
N GLY A 290 3.71 -13.53 -18.05
CA GLY A 290 2.89 -12.33 -18.27
C GLY A 290 3.28 -11.35 -19.40
N SER A 291 2.37 -10.41 -19.62
CA SER A 291 2.43 -9.29 -20.57
C SER A 291 3.63 -8.35 -20.32
N SER A 292 4.16 -7.71 -21.38
CA SER A 292 5.24 -6.71 -21.28
C SER A 292 4.85 -5.43 -20.53
N LEU A 293 3.56 -5.29 -20.19
CA LEU A 293 3.01 -4.18 -19.41
C LEU A 293 3.00 -4.47 -17.90
N MET A 294 2.82 -5.74 -17.51
CA MET A 294 2.67 -6.14 -16.13
C MET A 294 4.01 -6.51 -15.54
N GLU A 295 4.25 -6.13 -14.28
CA GLU A 295 5.49 -6.43 -13.58
C GLU A 295 5.23 -7.15 -12.27
N VAL A 296 6.24 -7.88 -11.82
CA VAL A 296 6.30 -8.30 -10.44
C VAL A 296 6.54 -7.09 -9.56
N TRP A 297 5.71 -6.92 -8.54
CA TRP A 297 5.89 -5.85 -7.57
C TRP A 297 7.24 -5.95 -6.85
N ARG A 298 8.06 -4.90 -6.96
CA ARG A 298 9.37 -4.78 -6.31
C ARG A 298 9.30 -3.68 -5.25
N LEU A 299 8.91 -4.07 -4.05
CA LEU A 299 8.64 -3.16 -2.94
C LEU A 299 9.85 -2.26 -2.60
N ARG A 300 11.08 -2.79 -2.55
CA ARG A 300 12.29 -1.95 -2.41
C ARG A 300 12.47 -0.91 -3.51
N GLU A 301 12.19 -1.26 -4.77
CA GLU A 301 12.29 -0.29 -5.88
C GLU A 301 11.24 0.80 -5.75
N GLN A 302 10.04 0.49 -5.25
CA GLN A 302 9.02 1.49 -4.97
C GLN A 302 9.45 2.47 -3.87
N VAL A 303 9.98 1.99 -2.75
CA VAL A 303 10.45 2.88 -1.68
C VAL A 303 11.65 3.71 -2.10
N HIS A 304 12.56 3.13 -2.88
CA HIS A 304 13.68 3.89 -3.46
C HIS A 304 13.17 5.06 -4.31
N ARG A 305 12.14 4.83 -5.14
CA ARG A 305 11.50 5.91 -5.93
C ARG A 305 10.87 6.99 -5.05
N VAL A 306 10.16 6.59 -3.98
CA VAL A 306 9.55 7.54 -3.04
C VAL A 306 10.63 8.40 -2.35
N THR A 307 11.69 7.74 -1.88
CA THR A 307 12.81 8.38 -1.17
C THR A 307 13.51 9.40 -2.08
N THR A 308 13.91 8.97 -3.27
CA THR A 308 14.60 9.83 -4.24
C THR A 308 13.71 10.94 -4.81
N ALA A 309 12.39 10.75 -4.88
CA ALA A 309 11.46 11.81 -5.25
C ALA A 309 11.37 12.90 -4.18
N LEU A 310 11.39 12.52 -2.90
CA LEU A 310 11.41 13.47 -1.77
C LEU A 310 12.77 14.17 -1.65
N GLU A 311 13.87 13.45 -1.80
CA GLU A 311 15.24 14.01 -1.77
C GLU A 311 15.48 15.08 -2.85
N LYS A 312 14.72 15.03 -3.96
CA LYS A 312 14.78 16.06 -5.02
C LYS A 312 14.32 17.44 -4.55
N PHE A 313 13.50 17.49 -3.48
CA PHE A 313 12.95 18.72 -2.92
C PHE A 313 13.18 18.72 -1.39
N PRO A 314 14.42 19.00 -0.94
CA PRO A 314 14.79 18.96 0.48
C PRO A 314 14.01 19.96 1.33
N GLU A 315 13.37 20.95 0.73
CA GLU A 315 12.50 21.92 1.39
C GLU A 315 11.12 21.34 1.75
N THR A 316 10.83 20.09 1.38
CA THR A 316 9.54 19.45 1.66
C THR A 316 9.30 19.36 3.17
N GLN A 317 8.28 20.07 3.64
CA GLN A 317 7.85 20.04 5.04
C GLN A 317 6.69 19.07 5.26
N ARG A 318 5.83 18.90 4.25
CA ARG A 318 4.57 18.14 4.35
C ARG A 318 4.49 17.08 3.27
N VAL A 319 3.92 15.92 3.60
CA VAL A 319 3.60 14.89 2.61
C VAL A 319 2.10 14.66 2.62
N LEU A 320 1.44 15.12 1.56
CA LEU A 320 0.02 14.94 1.32
C LEU A 320 -0.17 13.64 0.54
N THR A 321 -0.81 12.65 1.15
CA THR A 321 -1.01 11.35 0.51
C THR A 321 -2.40 11.23 -0.07
N ALA A 322 -2.63 10.18 -0.86
CA ALA A 322 -3.96 9.92 -1.37
C ALA A 322 -4.95 9.29 -0.38
N CYS A 323 -4.54 9.19 0.88
CA CYS A 323 -5.40 8.72 1.97
C CYS A 323 -5.67 9.90 2.88
N TYR A 324 -5.79 9.73 4.18
CA TYR A 324 -6.38 10.70 5.11
C TYR A 324 -5.64 12.05 5.32
N GLY A 325 -5.12 12.65 4.25
CA GLY A 325 -4.51 13.97 4.24
C GLY A 325 -2.99 13.93 4.34
N GLU A 326 -2.47 14.93 5.07
CA GLU A 326 -1.08 15.05 5.48
C GLU A 326 -0.68 13.95 6.47
N VAL A 327 0.43 13.26 6.19
CA VAL A 327 1.01 12.31 7.16
C VAL A 327 1.79 13.08 8.22
N SER A 328 1.52 12.77 9.49
CA SER A 328 2.20 13.43 10.61
C SER A 328 3.71 13.13 10.63
N GLY A 329 4.50 14.11 11.07
CA GLY A 329 5.97 13.99 11.17
C GLY A 329 6.75 14.53 9.97
N GLY A 330 6.08 15.18 9.01
CA GLY A 330 6.72 15.78 7.84
C GLY A 330 7.36 14.75 6.89
N ALA A 331 8.28 15.18 6.04
CA ALA A 331 8.94 14.31 5.07
C ALA A 331 9.78 13.20 5.74
N ASP A 332 10.54 13.55 6.78
CA ASP A 332 11.40 12.59 7.49
C ASP A 332 10.56 11.53 8.23
N GLY A 333 9.55 11.96 8.97
CA GLY A 333 8.65 11.03 9.68
C GLY A 333 7.86 10.14 8.73
N TYR A 334 7.47 10.67 7.56
CA TYR A 334 6.86 9.87 6.49
C TYR A 334 7.81 8.78 5.99
N LEU A 335 9.07 9.13 5.69
CA LEU A 335 10.08 8.19 5.21
C LEU A 335 10.43 7.12 6.24
N GLU A 336 10.62 7.51 7.51
CA GLU A 336 10.91 6.58 8.60
C GLU A 336 9.82 5.51 8.73
N ARG A 337 8.55 5.94 8.77
CA ARG A 337 7.40 5.03 8.85
C ARG A 337 7.30 4.13 7.63
N LEU A 338 7.48 4.68 6.43
CA LEU A 338 7.45 3.91 5.19
C LEU A 338 8.54 2.83 5.18
N GLN A 339 9.78 3.20 5.51
CA GLN A 339 10.92 2.30 5.55
C GLN A 339 10.72 1.18 6.59
N LEU A 340 10.19 1.50 7.77
CA LEU A 340 9.88 0.52 8.80
C LEU A 340 8.84 -0.50 8.31
N THR A 341 7.73 -0.05 7.74
CA THR A 341 6.70 -0.94 7.19
C THR A 341 7.28 -1.82 6.09
N VAL A 342 8.06 -1.22 5.18
CA VAL A 342 8.64 -1.93 4.03
C VAL A 342 9.62 -2.99 4.48
N LYS A 343 10.44 -2.71 5.48
CA LYS A 343 11.33 -3.71 6.07
C LYS A 343 10.54 -4.94 6.52
N LYS A 344 9.45 -4.76 7.27
CA LYS A 344 8.59 -5.87 7.74
C LYS A 344 7.94 -6.65 6.58
N LEU A 345 7.43 -5.94 5.57
CA LEU A 345 6.82 -6.56 4.39
C LEU A 345 7.84 -7.33 3.54
N GLU A 346 9.06 -6.82 3.39
CA GLU A 346 10.17 -7.54 2.73
C GLU A 346 10.61 -8.77 3.53
N GLU A 347 10.68 -8.69 4.86
CA GLU A 347 10.95 -9.85 5.72
C GLU A 347 9.87 -10.94 5.56
N LEU A 348 8.60 -10.55 5.45
CA LEU A 348 7.50 -11.47 5.15
C LEU A 348 7.62 -12.11 3.78
N ARG A 349 7.85 -11.30 2.74
CA ARG A 349 8.08 -11.77 1.36
C ARG A 349 9.26 -12.73 1.28
N SER A 350 10.40 -12.37 1.89
CA SER A 350 11.63 -13.15 1.90
C SER A 350 11.45 -14.49 2.62
N ARG A 351 10.80 -14.50 3.79
CA ARG A 351 10.45 -15.73 4.52
C ARG A 351 9.58 -16.66 3.68
N LEU A 352 8.62 -16.12 2.94
CA LEU A 352 7.81 -16.93 2.01
C LEU A 352 8.65 -17.42 0.83
N GLY A 353 9.49 -16.57 0.24
CA GLY A 353 10.38 -16.93 -0.86
C GLY A 353 11.26 -18.14 -0.53
N HIS A 354 11.88 -18.15 0.65
CA HIS A 354 12.66 -19.30 1.14
C HIS A 354 11.83 -20.59 1.23
N ARG A 355 10.57 -20.51 1.70
CA ARG A 355 9.67 -21.68 1.77
C ARG A 355 9.26 -22.18 0.38
N LEU A 356 9.01 -21.26 -0.55
CA LEU A 356 8.60 -21.59 -1.92
C LEU A 356 9.71 -22.22 -2.76
N VAL A 357 10.98 -22.11 -2.35
CA VAL A 357 12.09 -22.85 -2.99
C VAL A 357 11.94 -24.35 -2.80
N THR A 358 11.44 -24.79 -1.64
CA THR A 358 11.28 -26.20 -1.29
C THR A 358 9.87 -26.74 -1.57
N ASP A 359 8.91 -25.86 -1.85
CA ASP A 359 7.52 -26.23 -2.09
C ASP A 359 7.31 -26.65 -3.55
N THR A 360 6.84 -27.89 -3.74
CA THR A 360 6.55 -28.45 -5.06
C THR A 360 5.16 -28.05 -5.57
N VAL A 361 4.26 -27.60 -4.69
CA VAL A 361 2.89 -27.21 -5.03
C VAL A 361 2.68 -25.74 -4.75
N ARG A 362 2.78 -24.92 -5.81
CA ARG A 362 2.62 -23.46 -5.72
C ARG A 362 1.14 -23.04 -5.66
N ASP A 363 0.48 -23.34 -4.53
CA ASP A 363 -0.89 -22.88 -4.26
C ASP A 363 -0.89 -21.39 -3.88
N MET A 364 -0.92 -20.53 -4.89
CA MET A 364 -0.83 -19.07 -4.73
C MET A 364 -2.02 -18.48 -3.96
N GLU A 365 -3.20 -19.11 -4.04
CA GLU A 365 -4.39 -18.64 -3.33
C GLU A 365 -4.24 -18.88 -1.83
N ARG A 366 -3.87 -20.11 -1.44
CA ARG A 366 -3.56 -20.44 -0.06
C ARG A 366 -2.46 -19.55 0.50
N TRP A 367 -1.36 -19.36 -0.24
CA TRP A 367 -0.26 -18.52 0.20
C TRP A 367 -0.66 -17.05 0.34
N SER A 368 -1.61 -16.56 -0.48
CA SER A 368 -2.16 -15.21 -0.37
C SER A 368 -2.98 -15.02 0.91
N THR A 369 -3.81 -16.00 1.28
CA THR A 369 -4.55 -15.96 2.56
C THR A 369 -3.59 -15.97 3.75
N VAL A 370 -2.59 -16.85 3.74
CA VAL A 370 -1.58 -16.92 4.82
C VAL A 370 -0.77 -15.62 4.91
N MET A 371 -0.39 -15.04 3.77
CA MET A 371 0.33 -13.77 3.73
C MET A 371 -0.52 -12.65 4.31
N GLU A 372 -1.81 -12.60 3.97
CA GLU A 372 -2.74 -11.59 4.47
C GLU A 372 -2.86 -11.62 6.00
N GLU A 373 -3.00 -12.81 6.59
CA GLU A 373 -3.02 -12.98 8.05
C GLU A 373 -1.73 -12.50 8.71
N LYS A 374 -0.58 -12.77 8.09
CA LYS A 374 0.71 -12.32 8.60
C LYS A 374 0.90 -10.82 8.49
N VAL A 375 0.48 -10.20 7.38
CA VAL A 375 0.51 -8.74 7.23
C VAL A 375 -0.36 -8.09 8.30
N LEU A 376 -1.57 -8.59 8.52
CA LEU A 376 -2.45 -8.11 9.57
C LEU A 376 -1.77 -8.19 10.95
N LYS A 377 -1.21 -9.35 11.30
CA LYS A 377 -0.65 -9.59 12.64
C LYS A 377 0.68 -8.88 12.89
N GLU A 378 1.58 -8.86 11.90
CA GLU A 378 2.96 -8.41 12.09
C GLU A 378 3.19 -6.96 11.65
N VAL A 379 2.29 -6.39 10.85
CA VAL A 379 2.43 -5.04 10.28
C VAL A 379 1.30 -4.12 10.71
N VAL A 380 0.05 -4.57 10.63
CA VAL A 380 -1.12 -3.71 10.90
C VAL A 380 -1.47 -3.67 12.38
N PHE A 381 -1.47 -4.81 13.07
CA PHE A 381 -1.91 -4.97 14.47
C PHE A 381 -0.74 -5.15 15.44
N THR A 382 0.16 -4.16 15.46
CA THR A 382 1.39 -4.21 16.26
C THR A 382 1.23 -3.58 17.63
N ASN A 383 0.15 -2.83 17.88
CA ASN A 383 -0.07 -2.14 19.13
C ASN A 383 -0.68 -3.06 20.18
N THR A 384 -0.24 -2.89 21.43
CA THR A 384 -0.90 -3.48 22.59
C THR A 384 -1.99 -2.52 23.05
N ALA A 385 -3.25 -2.93 22.91
CA ALA A 385 -4.39 -2.10 23.29
C ALA A 385 -4.90 -2.42 24.70
N ASP A 386 -5.26 -1.38 25.46
CA ASP A 386 -5.88 -1.52 26.78
C ASP A 386 -7.25 -2.21 26.72
N LYS A 387 -7.95 -2.04 25.59
CA LYS A 387 -9.22 -2.69 25.27
C LYS A 387 -9.05 -3.50 24.01
N THR A 388 -9.37 -4.79 24.09
CA THR A 388 -9.35 -5.69 22.94
C THR A 388 -10.51 -5.39 22.00
N THR A 389 -10.23 -5.34 20.70
CA THR A 389 -11.27 -5.25 19.68
C THR A 389 -12.15 -6.49 19.72
N SER A 390 -13.47 -6.32 19.70
CA SER A 390 -14.39 -7.47 19.67
C SER A 390 -14.20 -8.31 18.40
N ASP A 391 -14.35 -9.63 18.52
CA ASP A 391 -14.17 -10.58 17.39
C ASP A 391 -15.08 -10.25 16.20
N VAL A 392 -16.30 -9.77 16.44
CA VAL A 392 -17.26 -9.38 15.40
C VAL A 392 -16.72 -8.22 14.56
N VAL A 393 -16.20 -7.18 15.22
CA VAL A 393 -15.62 -6.02 14.54
C VAL A 393 -14.34 -6.40 13.81
N LEU A 394 -13.50 -7.23 14.42
CA LEU A 394 -12.26 -7.70 13.80
C LEU A 394 -12.53 -8.56 12.55
N ALA A 395 -13.53 -9.45 12.60
CA ALA A 395 -13.93 -10.26 11.45
C ALA A 395 -14.51 -9.41 10.31
N GLU A 396 -15.34 -8.41 10.64
CA GLU A 396 -15.86 -7.47 9.64
C GLU A 396 -14.75 -6.62 9.01
N TYR A 397 -13.81 -6.13 9.82
CA TYR A 397 -12.65 -5.38 9.36
C TYR A 397 -11.80 -6.23 8.41
N ARG A 398 -11.47 -7.48 8.81
CA ARG A 398 -10.70 -8.40 7.97
C ARG A 398 -11.37 -8.56 6.61
N ARG A 399 -12.67 -8.89 6.59
CA ARG A 399 -13.44 -9.03 5.35
C ARG A 399 -13.37 -7.78 4.47
N TRP A 400 -13.51 -6.59 5.05
CA TRP A 400 -13.38 -5.34 4.31
C TRP A 400 -11.95 -5.17 3.76
N ALA A 401 -10.93 -5.30 4.60
CA ALA A 401 -9.54 -5.06 4.22
C ALA A 401 -9.07 -6.05 3.14
N SER A 402 -9.51 -7.32 3.19
CA SER A 402 -9.30 -8.32 2.12
C SER A 402 -9.83 -7.84 0.77
N THR A 403 -11.05 -7.28 0.76
CA THR A 403 -11.70 -6.80 -0.47
C THR A 403 -11.16 -5.47 -0.99
N ALA A 404 -10.56 -4.67 -0.10
CA ALA A 404 -10.04 -3.34 -0.42
C ALA A 404 -8.56 -3.39 -0.84
N TYR A 405 -7.64 -3.31 0.12
CA TYR A 405 -6.22 -3.09 -0.14
C TYR A 405 -5.32 -4.27 0.28
N LEU A 406 -5.67 -5.01 1.33
CA LEU A 406 -4.83 -6.11 1.84
C LEU A 406 -4.81 -7.32 0.92
N GLY A 407 -5.95 -7.69 0.33
CA GLY A 407 -5.99 -8.85 -0.58
C GLY A 407 -5.07 -8.64 -1.78
N ARG A 408 -5.07 -7.42 -2.33
CA ARG A 408 -4.19 -7.06 -3.44
C ARG A 408 -2.71 -7.03 -3.04
N LEU A 409 -2.40 -6.38 -1.92
CA LEU A 409 -1.06 -6.33 -1.35
C LEU A 409 -0.51 -7.73 -1.11
N SER A 410 -1.29 -8.60 -0.47
CA SER A 410 -0.88 -9.96 -0.12
C SER A 410 -0.63 -10.82 -1.35
N ARG A 411 -1.53 -10.77 -2.35
CA ARG A 411 -1.31 -11.44 -3.65
C ARG A 411 -0.03 -10.95 -4.32
N ALA A 412 0.17 -9.63 -4.41
CA ALA A 412 1.37 -9.05 -5.01
C ALA A 412 2.65 -9.50 -4.29
N LEU A 413 2.64 -9.54 -2.95
CA LEU A 413 3.77 -10.05 -2.14
C LEU A 413 4.04 -11.53 -2.40
N VAL A 414 3.00 -12.35 -2.52
CA VAL A 414 3.15 -13.79 -2.80
C VAL A 414 3.71 -14.01 -4.21
N HIS A 415 3.22 -13.27 -5.21
CA HIS A 415 3.79 -13.30 -6.56
C HIS A 415 5.25 -12.82 -6.59
N ALA A 416 5.57 -11.78 -5.82
CA ALA A 416 6.94 -11.30 -5.65
C ALA A 416 7.82 -12.34 -4.93
N ALA A 417 7.31 -13.03 -3.92
CA ALA A 417 8.03 -14.09 -3.23
C ALA A 417 8.30 -15.31 -4.14
N ALA A 418 7.37 -15.64 -5.03
CA ALA A 418 7.50 -16.75 -5.96
C ALA A 418 8.44 -16.47 -7.15
N THR A 419 8.73 -15.19 -7.43
CA THR A 419 9.45 -14.77 -8.63
C THR A 419 10.79 -14.11 -8.34
N LEU A 420 10.88 -13.32 -7.27
CA LEU A 420 12.10 -12.62 -6.89
C LEU A 420 12.92 -13.48 -5.91
N PRO A 421 14.26 -13.44 -5.98
CA PRO A 421 15.08 -14.15 -5.02
C PRO A 421 14.75 -13.66 -3.60
N PRO A 422 14.73 -14.57 -2.60
CA PRO A 422 14.68 -14.15 -1.21
C PRO A 422 15.99 -13.43 -0.87
N ASP A 423 15.96 -12.60 0.16
CA ASP A 423 17.19 -11.99 0.66
C ASP A 423 18.10 -13.06 1.23
N ALA A 424 19.41 -12.83 1.13
CA ALA A 424 20.38 -13.59 1.89
C ALA A 424 19.94 -13.53 3.36
N LEU A 425 19.75 -14.71 3.98
CA LEU A 425 19.55 -14.78 5.41
C LEU A 425 20.74 -14.06 6.05
N PRO A 426 20.55 -13.29 7.14
CA PRO A 426 21.68 -12.77 7.89
C PRO A 426 22.60 -13.97 8.19
N GLU A 427 23.86 -13.92 7.72
CA GLU A 427 24.79 -15.02 7.93
C GLU A 427 24.80 -15.32 9.44
N PRO A 428 24.47 -16.55 9.88
CA PRO A 428 24.79 -16.94 11.23
C PRO A 428 26.31 -16.84 11.35
N ALA A 429 26.78 -16.13 12.38
CA ALA A 429 28.21 -15.95 12.65
C ALA A 429 28.94 -17.28 12.48
N LYS A 430 29.85 -17.34 11.49
CA LYS A 430 30.61 -18.51 11.09
C LYS A 430 31.19 -19.23 12.31
N LYS A 431 30.78 -20.47 12.55
CA LYS A 431 31.61 -21.49 13.21
C LYS A 431 31.72 -22.71 12.29
N ALA A 432 32.97 -23.14 12.16
CA ALA A 432 33.49 -24.06 11.16
C ALA A 432 32.98 -25.51 11.29
N SER A 433 32.91 -26.19 10.13
CA SER A 433 33.21 -27.62 9.81
C SER A 433 32.77 -28.73 10.80
N SER A 434 32.25 -29.91 10.43
CA SER A 434 32.47 -30.77 9.26
C SER A 434 31.48 -31.97 9.28
N SER A 435 31.12 -32.46 8.08
CA SER A 435 30.78 -33.83 7.66
C SER A 435 30.23 -34.89 8.64
N LEU A 436 29.09 -35.52 8.30
CA LEU A 436 29.02 -36.92 7.81
C LEU A 436 27.57 -37.38 7.64
N ALA A 437 27.33 -38.05 6.51
CA ALA A 437 26.04 -38.52 6.03
C ALA A 437 25.57 -39.79 6.77
N ALA A 438 24.53 -39.67 7.61
CA ALA A 438 23.70 -40.79 8.09
C ALA A 438 22.36 -40.38 8.75
N LYS A 439 21.88 -39.12 8.61
CA LYS A 439 20.86 -38.53 9.51
C LYS A 439 19.45 -38.29 8.94
N LYS A 440 19.06 -38.96 7.85
CA LYS A 440 17.80 -38.61 7.16
C LYS A 440 16.50 -38.86 7.95
N ASP A 441 16.54 -39.64 9.03
CA ASP A 441 15.33 -39.97 9.82
C ASP A 441 15.26 -39.26 11.19
N VAL A 442 16.21 -38.38 11.51
CA VAL A 442 16.33 -37.71 12.82
C VAL A 442 16.21 -36.18 12.73
N GLU A 443 16.15 -35.65 11.51
CA GLU A 443 16.11 -34.21 11.22
C GLU A 443 14.70 -33.75 10.79
N GLY A 444 14.28 -32.57 11.24
CA GLY A 444 13.00 -31.95 10.90
C GLY A 444 11.80 -32.52 11.66
N ALA A 445 10.59 -32.41 11.07
CA ALA A 445 9.33 -32.69 11.77
C ALA A 445 9.23 -34.11 12.37
N ALA A 446 9.84 -35.12 11.74
CA ALA A 446 9.91 -36.48 12.28
C ALA A 446 10.79 -36.56 13.54
N GLY A 447 11.92 -35.84 13.54
CA GLY A 447 12.81 -35.71 14.71
C GLY A 447 12.16 -34.94 15.86
N VAL A 448 11.37 -33.90 15.58
CA VAL A 448 10.58 -33.17 16.60
C VAL A 448 9.56 -34.10 17.26
N GLN A 449 8.85 -34.92 16.49
CA GLN A 449 7.87 -35.87 17.03
C GLN A 449 8.53 -37.01 17.83
N LEU A 450 9.72 -37.46 17.42
CA LEU A 450 10.50 -38.43 18.18
C LEU A 450 10.94 -37.84 19.53
N LEU A 451 11.49 -36.62 19.52
CA LEU A 451 11.95 -35.94 20.73
C LEU A 451 10.79 -35.63 21.69
N LYS A 452 9.62 -35.28 21.15
CA LYS A 452 8.38 -35.12 21.92
C LYS A 452 8.01 -36.37 22.70
N ARG A 453 8.06 -37.55 22.08
CA ARG A 453 7.81 -38.84 22.77
C ARG A 453 8.79 -39.09 23.91
N HIS A 454 10.07 -38.74 23.73
CA HIS A 454 11.08 -38.83 24.78
C HIS A 454 10.82 -37.88 25.95
N PHE A 455 10.39 -36.65 25.67
CA PHE A 455 10.03 -35.67 26.69
C PHE A 455 8.78 -36.10 27.49
N GLU A 456 7.76 -36.62 26.80
CA GLU A 456 6.55 -37.15 27.43
C GLU A 456 6.87 -38.35 28.33
N GLY A 457 7.69 -39.30 27.85
CA GLY A 457 8.10 -40.48 28.63
C GLY A 457 8.95 -40.19 29.87
N ARG A 458 9.54 -38.98 29.96
CA ARG A 458 10.39 -38.53 31.09
C ARG A 458 9.68 -37.52 32.03
N GLY A 459 8.37 -37.34 31.85
CA GLY A 459 7.58 -36.41 32.66
C GLY A 459 7.92 -34.94 32.38
N MET A 460 8.38 -34.62 31.17
CA MET A 460 8.67 -33.26 30.68
C MET A 460 7.66 -32.82 29.60
N ALA A 461 6.46 -33.42 29.58
CA ALA A 461 5.41 -33.17 28.58
C ALA A 461 5.02 -31.68 28.47
N SER A 462 5.11 -30.91 29.56
CA SER A 462 4.82 -29.47 29.56
C SER A 462 5.76 -28.63 28.67
N LEU A 463 6.87 -29.21 28.21
CA LEU A 463 7.88 -28.56 27.37
C LEU A 463 7.77 -28.97 25.89
N ALA A 464 6.92 -29.95 25.57
CA ALA A 464 6.65 -30.37 24.20
C ALA A 464 6.16 -29.22 23.28
N PRO A 465 5.33 -28.25 23.75
CA PRO A 465 4.95 -27.11 22.92
C PRO A 465 6.13 -26.23 22.51
N VAL A 466 7.21 -26.20 23.31
CA VAL A 466 8.43 -25.45 22.98
C VAL A 466 9.22 -26.16 21.88
N LEU A 467 9.27 -27.50 21.91
CA LEU A 467 9.89 -28.29 20.84
C LEU A 467 9.21 -28.07 19.49
N GLU A 468 7.88 -28.01 19.49
CA GLU A 468 7.08 -27.78 18.27
C GLU A 468 7.15 -26.33 17.79
N ARG A 469 7.15 -25.35 18.71
CA ARG A 469 7.20 -23.92 18.37
C ARG A 469 8.57 -23.48 17.86
N GLU A 470 9.64 -24.01 18.45
CA GLU A 470 11.03 -23.66 18.11
C GLU A 470 11.66 -24.67 17.12
N GLU A 471 10.88 -25.63 16.62
CA GLU A 471 11.30 -26.70 15.70
C GLU A 471 12.56 -27.46 16.17
N ILE A 472 12.65 -27.71 17.49
CA ILE A 472 13.78 -28.40 18.10
C ILE A 472 13.63 -29.91 17.86
N ASP A 473 14.36 -30.43 16.88
CA ASP A 473 14.49 -31.86 16.64
C ASP A 473 15.60 -32.49 17.51
N VAL A 474 15.78 -33.81 17.40
CA VAL A 474 16.79 -34.55 18.17
C VAL A 474 18.20 -34.04 17.90
N ALA A 475 18.52 -33.66 16.66
CA ALA A 475 19.86 -33.16 16.32
C ALA A 475 20.13 -31.79 16.95
N VAL A 476 19.16 -30.88 16.89
CA VAL A 476 19.23 -29.56 17.55
C VAL A 476 19.32 -29.74 19.06
N PHE A 477 18.46 -30.58 19.66
CA PHE A 477 18.46 -30.83 21.10
C PHE A 477 19.79 -31.41 21.59
N LEU A 478 20.42 -32.31 20.82
CA LEU A 478 21.75 -32.85 21.16
C LEU A 478 22.88 -31.83 21.05
N ALA A 479 22.70 -30.75 20.28
CA ALA A 479 23.67 -29.67 20.12
C ALA A 479 23.52 -28.54 21.15
N MET A 480 22.41 -28.50 21.89
CA MET A 480 22.16 -27.47 22.90
C MET A 480 23.06 -27.63 24.13
N SER A 481 23.64 -26.52 24.59
CA SER A 481 24.32 -26.46 25.89
C SER A 481 23.31 -26.43 27.06
N PRO A 482 23.74 -26.73 28.30
CA PRO A 482 22.88 -26.59 29.49
C PRO A 482 22.29 -25.19 29.64
N GLU A 483 23.05 -24.16 29.28
CA GLU A 483 22.63 -22.76 29.27
C GLU A 483 21.55 -22.49 28.22
N ASP A 484 21.66 -23.12 27.04
CA ASP A 484 20.64 -23.02 25.98
C ASP A 484 19.35 -23.73 26.41
N CYS A 485 19.46 -24.93 27.00
CA CYS A 485 18.30 -25.66 27.53
C CYS A 485 17.57 -24.84 28.60
N LYS A 486 18.32 -24.18 29.50
CA LYS A 486 17.74 -23.31 30.52
C LYS A 486 17.00 -22.11 29.91
N LYS A 487 17.57 -21.46 28.90
CA LYS A 487 16.99 -20.25 28.28
C LYS A 487 15.79 -20.57 27.40
N VAL A 488 15.92 -21.56 26.52
CA VAL A 488 14.92 -21.91 25.50
C VAL A 488 13.68 -22.53 26.14
N PHE A 489 13.86 -23.46 27.07
CA PHE A 489 12.74 -24.12 27.76
C PHE A 489 12.27 -23.39 29.01
N ARG A 490 12.91 -22.27 29.39
CA ARG A 490 12.70 -21.57 30.67
C ARG A 490 12.69 -22.53 31.86
N ALA A 491 13.60 -23.52 31.80
CA ALA A 491 13.60 -24.67 32.66
C ALA A 491 14.33 -24.40 33.99
N THR A 492 13.83 -25.00 35.08
CA THR A 492 14.54 -25.00 36.37
C THR A 492 15.72 -25.98 36.33
N PHE A 493 16.67 -25.83 37.25
CA PHE A 493 17.89 -26.66 37.30
C PHE A 493 17.62 -28.17 37.26
N GLY A 494 16.59 -28.64 37.97
CA GLY A 494 16.22 -30.06 37.99
C GLY A 494 15.68 -30.57 36.64
N VAL A 495 15.06 -29.71 35.84
CA VAL A 495 14.58 -30.03 34.49
C VAL A 495 15.74 -30.02 33.50
N VAL A 496 16.69 -29.08 33.63
CA VAL A 496 17.90 -29.05 32.81
C VAL A 496 18.74 -30.33 33.01
N LYS A 497 18.91 -30.80 34.25
CA LYS A 497 19.58 -32.09 34.52
C LYS A 497 18.88 -33.30 33.87
N LYS A 498 17.54 -33.30 33.83
CA LYS A 498 16.79 -34.37 33.14
C LYS A 498 17.02 -34.33 31.62
N MET A 499 17.13 -33.14 31.05
CA MET A 499 17.48 -32.97 29.63
C MET A 499 18.90 -33.42 29.34
N GLU A 500 19.87 -33.11 30.20
CA GLU A 500 21.26 -33.57 30.06
C GLU A 500 21.36 -35.10 30.09
N LEU A 501 20.64 -35.76 31.00
CA LEU A 501 20.56 -37.22 31.04
C LEU A 501 19.94 -37.79 29.76
N LEU A 502 18.88 -37.17 29.26
CA LEU A 502 18.27 -37.57 28.00
C LEU A 502 19.23 -37.36 26.80
N GLN A 503 20.01 -36.28 26.78
CA GLN A 503 21.03 -36.05 25.76
C GLN A 503 22.13 -37.13 25.81
N GLN A 504 22.56 -37.55 27.00
CA GLN A 504 23.54 -38.63 27.16
C GLN A 504 23.00 -39.97 26.65
N GLU A 505 21.75 -40.30 26.94
CA GLU A 505 21.11 -41.54 26.47
C GLU A 505 20.88 -41.55 24.95
N LEU A 506 20.44 -40.42 24.38
CA LEU A 506 20.25 -40.28 22.94
C LEU A 506 21.58 -40.33 22.17
N ARG A 507 22.68 -39.83 22.77
CA ARG A 507 24.05 -39.98 22.23
C ARG A 507 24.64 -41.39 22.40
N ALA A 508 24.09 -42.20 23.30
CA ALA A 508 24.51 -43.59 23.47
C ALA A 508 23.69 -44.56 22.58
N SER A 509 22.55 -44.10 22.07
CA SER A 509 21.61 -44.89 21.24
C SER A 509 21.74 -44.60 19.74
N HIS A 510 22.64 -43.68 19.37
CA HIS A 510 22.99 -43.23 18.02
C HIS A 510 24.50 -42.99 17.95
#